data_AF-A0A453GYS4-F1
#
_entry.id   AF-A0A453GYS4-F1
#
_cell.length_a   1.000
_cell.length_b   1.000
_cell.length_c   1.000
_cell.angle_alpha   90.00
_cell.angle_beta   90.00
_cell.angle_gamma   90.00
#
_symmetry.space_group_name_H-M   'P 1'
#
loop_
_entity.id
_entity.type
_entity.pdbx_description
1 polymer ?
#
loop_
_entity_poly.entity_id
_entity_poly.type
_entity_poly.pdbx_seq_one_letter_code
_entity_poly.pdbx_strand_id
1 'polypeptide(L)'
;RAMVSDASKKKAAQKKAAAAAKRGAKVPASSSSASSSASANKTGALAAVQLSDRTCTAVLTSHPLSRDIHIESLTLTFHGHDLLVDTELELNYGRRYGLLGLNGCGKSCLLKAIGCRELPIPEHMDIYHLSHEIEASDMSALGAVISCDEERVKLEKEAEVLAAQV
;
A
#
# COMPACT_ATOMS: atom_id res chain seq x y z
N ARG A 1 -53.85 21.41 18.80
CA ARG A 1 -54.56 22.19 17.75
C ARG A 1 -53.50 22.99 16.97
N ALA A 2 -53.25 22.64 15.70
CA ALA A 2 -52.32 23.29 14.75
C ALA A 2 -50.79 23.19 15.05
N MET A 3 -49.98 23.50 14.02
CA MET A 3 -48.51 23.34 13.87
C MET A 3 -47.84 24.66 13.42
N VAL A 4 -46.53 24.82 13.65
CA VAL A 4 -45.52 25.56 12.82
C VAL A 4 -44.12 25.02 13.28
N SER A 5 -43.36 24.15 12.61
CA SER A 5 -42.76 24.08 11.25
C SER A 5 -41.36 24.75 11.07
N ASP A 6 -40.31 24.06 11.51
CA ASP A 6 -38.94 23.89 10.93
C ASP A 6 -38.06 25.03 10.34
N ALA A 7 -38.46 26.30 10.36
CA ALA A 7 -37.74 27.33 9.59
C ALA A 7 -36.37 27.82 10.14
N SER A 8 -36.03 27.56 11.41
CA SER A 8 -35.21 28.53 12.18
C SER A 8 -33.78 28.12 12.58
N LYS A 9 -33.25 26.95 12.19
CA LYS A 9 -31.94 26.45 12.72
C LYS A 9 -30.77 26.36 11.72
N LYS A 10 -30.87 26.98 10.53
CA LYS A 10 -29.91 26.78 9.41
C LYS A 10 -29.16 28.04 8.93
N LYS A 11 -29.00 29.08 9.78
CA LYS A 11 -28.49 30.41 9.33
C LYS A 11 -27.50 31.15 10.26
N ALA A 12 -26.84 30.47 11.21
CA ALA A 12 -26.05 31.13 12.27
C ALA A 12 -24.52 30.82 12.30
N ALA A 13 -23.97 30.07 11.33
CA ALA A 13 -22.57 29.62 11.34
C ALA A 13 -21.66 30.26 10.25
N GLN A 14 -22.14 31.28 9.53
CA GLN A 14 -21.33 32.01 8.54
C GLN A 14 -20.45 33.08 9.22
N LYS A 15 -19.24 32.72 9.70
CA LYS A 15 -18.25 33.76 10.08
C LYS A 15 -16.77 33.33 10.17
N LYS A 16 -16.11 33.06 9.03
CA LYS A 16 -14.70 33.45 8.72
C LYS A 16 -14.27 33.00 7.31
N ALA A 17 -13.21 33.63 6.78
CA ALA A 17 -12.38 33.20 5.64
C ALA A 17 -13.05 33.05 4.23
N ALA A 18 -13.80 34.05 3.76
CA ALA A 18 -14.33 34.06 2.38
C ALA A 18 -14.39 35.47 1.74
N ALA A 19 -13.26 36.20 1.67
CA ALA A 19 -13.23 37.56 1.12
C ALA A 19 -11.85 38.09 0.59
N ALA A 20 -11.19 37.38 -0.32
CA ALA A 20 -10.15 37.92 -1.24
C ALA A 20 -9.76 36.83 -2.26
N ALA A 21 -9.57 37.08 -3.58
CA ALA A 21 -9.92 38.25 -4.39
C ALA A 21 -10.31 37.79 -5.82
N LYS A 22 -11.05 38.61 -6.59
CA LYS A 22 -11.42 38.33 -8.00
C LYS A 22 -10.72 39.28 -8.97
N ARG A 23 -10.15 38.74 -10.07
CA ARG A 23 -9.97 39.32 -11.44
C ARG A 23 -9.01 38.42 -12.23
N GLY A 24 -9.20 38.08 -13.50
CA GLY A 24 -10.31 38.37 -14.45
C GLY A 24 -10.23 37.48 -15.73
N ALA A 25 -11.04 37.82 -16.74
CA ALA A 25 -11.20 37.25 -18.11
C ALA A 25 -10.11 36.28 -18.69
N LYS A 26 -10.39 35.15 -19.37
CA LYS A 26 -11.30 34.83 -20.54
C LYS A 26 -10.80 35.46 -21.87
N VAL A 27 -10.64 34.83 -23.05
CA VAL A 27 -10.64 33.44 -23.67
C VAL A 27 -10.37 33.65 -25.21
N PRO A 28 -10.14 32.69 -26.16
CA PRO A 28 -10.14 31.21 -26.17
C PRO A 28 -8.92 30.55 -26.93
N ALA A 29 -9.13 29.29 -27.40
CA ALA A 29 -8.49 28.60 -28.56
C ALA A 29 -7.02 28.10 -28.43
N SER A 30 -6.62 26.96 -29.01
CA SER A 30 -7.37 25.85 -29.65
C SER A 30 -6.48 24.59 -29.82
N SER A 31 -7.11 23.40 -29.96
CA SER A 31 -6.66 22.18 -30.69
C SER A 31 -5.15 21.97 -30.92
N SER A 32 -4.52 20.83 -30.60
CA SER A 32 -4.99 19.43 -30.56
C SER A 32 -3.94 18.56 -29.80
N SER A 33 -3.92 17.22 -29.73
CA SER A 33 -4.67 16.18 -30.46
C SER A 33 -5.02 14.97 -29.56
N ALA A 34 -4.68 13.74 -29.96
CA ALA A 34 -5.11 12.48 -29.35
C ALA A 34 -4.19 11.30 -29.74
N SER A 35 -4.08 10.31 -28.87
CA SER A 35 -3.83 8.91 -29.25
C SER A 35 -4.60 7.99 -28.29
N SER A 36 -5.16 6.89 -28.78
CA SER A 36 -6.14 6.10 -28.04
C SER A 36 -5.96 4.60 -28.26
N SER A 37 -5.61 3.87 -27.20
CA SER A 37 -5.66 2.40 -27.14
C SER A 37 -5.49 1.95 -25.68
N ALA A 38 -6.07 0.84 -25.22
CA ALA A 38 -7.31 0.19 -25.64
C ALA A 38 -7.83 -0.65 -24.45
N SER A 39 -9.14 -0.74 -24.24
CA SER A 39 -9.67 -1.66 -23.23
C SER A 39 -9.65 -3.08 -23.78
N ALA A 40 -8.80 -3.94 -23.20
CA ALA A 40 -8.59 -5.31 -23.64
C ALA A 40 -8.53 -6.27 -22.44
N ASN A 41 -9.69 -6.63 -21.90
CA ASN A 41 -9.80 -7.67 -20.89
C ASN A 41 -9.53 -9.04 -21.54
N LYS A 42 -8.41 -9.70 -21.20
CA LYS A 42 -8.17 -11.09 -21.62
C LYS A 42 -7.28 -11.85 -20.64
N THR A 43 -7.79 -13.00 -20.21
CA THR A 43 -7.08 -13.98 -19.38
C THR A 43 -5.98 -14.68 -20.16
N GLY A 44 -4.86 -14.96 -19.49
CA GLY A 44 -3.75 -15.75 -20.00
C GLY A 44 -2.77 -16.06 -18.87
N ALA A 45 -2.47 -17.34 -18.64
CA ALA A 45 -1.63 -17.77 -17.53
C ALA A 45 -0.15 -17.46 -17.81
N LEU A 46 0.31 -16.33 -17.28
CA LEU A 46 1.72 -15.97 -17.13
C LEU A 46 1.95 -15.75 -15.64
N ALA A 47 3.07 -16.26 -15.10
CA ALA A 47 3.40 -16.09 -13.69
C ALA A 47 3.44 -14.59 -13.37
N ALA A 48 2.64 -14.16 -12.38
CA ALA A 48 2.41 -12.75 -12.10
C ALA A 48 3.62 -12.14 -11.37
N VAL A 49 4.69 -11.88 -12.12
CA VAL A 49 5.66 -10.84 -11.77
C VAL A 49 4.86 -9.55 -11.67
N GLN A 50 4.53 -9.15 -10.45
CA GLN A 50 3.99 -7.82 -10.19
C GLN A 50 5.12 -6.84 -10.53
N LEU A 51 5.10 -6.31 -11.76
CA LEU A 51 5.90 -5.13 -12.10
C LEU A 51 5.42 -4.02 -11.17
N SER A 52 6.14 -3.82 -10.07
CA SER A 52 5.85 -2.76 -9.12
C SER A 52 6.32 -1.46 -9.75
N ASP A 53 5.43 -0.48 -9.91
CA ASP A 53 5.75 0.84 -10.49
C ASP A 53 6.65 1.72 -9.59
N ARG A 54 7.38 1.08 -8.67
CA ARG A 54 8.35 1.68 -7.76
C ARG A 54 9.71 1.09 -8.03
N THR A 55 10.74 1.90 -7.85
CA THR A 55 12.10 1.40 -7.73
C THR A 55 12.59 1.69 -6.32
N CYS A 56 13.26 0.71 -5.72
CA CYS A 56 13.93 0.87 -4.44
C CYS A 56 15.40 0.49 -4.62
N THR A 57 16.29 1.36 -4.14
CA THR A 57 17.72 1.11 -4.06
C THR A 57 18.16 1.38 -2.62
N ALA A 58 18.97 0.49 -2.07
CA ALA A 58 19.37 0.50 -0.67
C ALA A 58 20.59 -0.40 -0.48
N VAL A 59 21.45 -0.07 0.48
CA VAL A 59 22.62 -0.87 0.85
C VAL A 59 22.45 -1.35 2.29
N LEU A 60 22.50 -2.67 2.52
CA LEU A 60 22.56 -3.24 3.86
C LEU A 60 23.97 -3.07 4.41
N THR A 61 24.13 -2.35 5.53
CA THR A 61 25.43 -2.14 6.19
C THR A 61 25.54 -2.86 7.54
N SER A 62 24.42 -3.35 8.09
CA SER A 62 24.43 -4.31 9.19
C SER A 62 24.94 -5.70 8.78
N HIS A 63 25.53 -6.42 9.74
CA HIS A 63 26.06 -7.77 9.54
C HIS A 63 24.96 -8.77 9.10
N PRO A 64 25.20 -9.68 8.12
CA PRO A 64 24.15 -10.55 7.57
C PRO A 64 23.55 -11.57 8.56
N LEU A 65 24.06 -11.67 9.79
CA LEU A 65 23.52 -12.50 10.87
C LEU A 65 23.06 -11.68 12.11
N SER A 66 23.02 -10.34 12.04
CA SER A 66 22.43 -9.54 13.13
C SER A 66 20.90 -9.64 13.16
N ARG A 67 20.31 -9.20 14.28
CA ARG A 67 18.85 -8.99 14.41
C ARG A 67 18.44 -7.53 14.24
N ASP A 68 19.43 -6.64 14.33
CA ASP A 68 19.33 -5.23 13.96
C ASP A 68 19.62 -5.08 12.47
N ILE A 69 18.81 -4.30 11.78
CA ILE A 69 18.94 -3.98 10.36
C ILE A 69 19.36 -2.52 10.24
N HIS A 70 20.49 -2.26 9.58
CA HIS A 70 20.95 -0.92 9.23
C HIS A 70 21.07 -0.83 7.70
N ILE A 71 20.33 0.11 7.12
CA ILE A 71 20.26 0.32 5.67
C ILE A 71 20.63 1.77 5.37
N GLU A 72 21.60 1.95 4.48
CA GLU A 72 22.09 3.24 3.99
C GLU A 72 21.68 3.47 2.52
N SER A 73 21.72 4.74 2.10
CA SER A 73 21.34 5.18 0.73
C SER A 73 19.97 4.66 0.26
N LEU A 74 18.97 4.63 1.16
CA LEU A 74 17.60 4.24 0.82
C LEU A 74 16.95 5.33 -0.03
N THR A 75 16.86 5.06 -1.32
CA THR A 75 16.08 5.84 -2.28
C THR A 75 14.90 4.98 -2.76
N LEU A 76 13.70 5.57 -2.74
CA LEU A 76 12.45 4.91 -3.11
C LEU A 76 11.63 5.86 -3.98
N THR A 77 11.45 5.49 -5.24
CA THR A 77 10.68 6.25 -6.23
C THR A 77 9.39 5.49 -6.58
N PHE A 78 8.33 6.19 -6.99
CA PHE A 78 7.05 5.57 -7.38
C PHE A 78 6.41 6.37 -8.52
N HIS A 79 6.09 5.71 -9.64
CA HIS A 79 5.66 6.31 -10.90
C HIS A 79 6.55 7.50 -11.37
N GLY A 80 7.85 7.47 -11.07
CA GLY A 80 8.79 8.55 -11.38
C GLY A 80 8.72 9.77 -10.45
N HIS A 81 8.05 9.67 -9.30
CA HIS A 81 8.14 10.64 -8.21
C HIS A 81 8.98 10.05 -7.06
N ASP A 82 10.01 10.78 -6.64
CA ASP A 82 10.84 10.38 -5.51
C ASP A 82 10.05 10.54 -4.20
N LEU A 83 9.98 9.48 -3.38
CA LEU A 83 9.28 9.47 -2.10
C LEU A 83 10.26 9.51 -0.92
N LEU A 84 11.42 8.86 -1.09
CA LEU A 84 12.58 8.89 -0.20
C LEU A 84 13.83 9.00 -1.09
N VAL A 85 14.82 9.76 -0.66
CA VAL A 85 16.11 9.94 -1.35
C VAL A 85 17.20 9.89 -0.30
N ASP A 86 18.25 9.10 -0.57
CA ASP A 86 19.47 8.94 0.24
C ASP A 86 19.21 8.91 1.76
N THR A 87 18.17 8.15 2.16
CA THR A 87 17.69 8.08 3.53
C THR A 87 18.35 6.92 4.29
N GLU A 88 18.65 7.11 5.57
CA GLU A 88 19.13 6.06 6.46
C GLU A 88 17.94 5.40 7.19
N LEU A 89 17.95 4.07 7.31
CA LEU A 89 16.89 3.29 7.97
C LEU A 89 17.49 2.29 8.97
N GLU A 90 17.30 2.58 10.26
CA GLU A 90 17.72 1.72 11.37
C GLU A 90 16.53 1.04 12.05
N LEU A 91 16.50 -0.29 12.02
CA LEU A 91 15.49 -1.13 12.66
C LEU A 91 16.16 -2.07 13.67
N ASN A 92 16.30 -1.61 14.92
CA ASN A 92 16.90 -2.38 16.00
C ASN A 92 15.92 -3.40 16.59
N TYR A 93 16.45 -4.55 17.01
CA TYR A 93 15.66 -5.65 17.56
C TYR A 93 14.89 -5.23 18.83
N GLY A 94 13.65 -5.71 18.96
CA GLY A 94 12.77 -5.45 20.10
C GLY A 94 12.14 -4.05 20.15
N ARG A 95 12.46 -3.14 19.21
CA ARG A 95 11.82 -1.82 19.11
C ARG A 95 10.51 -1.87 18.32
N ARG A 96 9.69 -0.83 18.49
CA ARG A 96 8.45 -0.61 17.73
C ARG A 96 8.51 0.78 17.10
N TYR A 97 8.31 0.85 15.78
CA TYR A 97 8.41 2.07 14.99
C TYR A 97 7.04 2.48 14.43
N GLY A 98 6.83 3.78 14.17
CA GLY A 98 5.58 4.31 13.63
C GLY A 98 5.83 5.40 12.59
N LEU A 99 5.28 5.24 11.38
CA LEU A 99 5.50 6.16 10.26
C LEU A 99 4.54 7.36 10.31
N LEU A 100 5.08 8.51 10.72
CA LEU A 100 4.37 9.79 10.76
C LEU A 100 4.62 10.62 9.49
N GLY A 101 3.86 11.69 9.30
CA GLY A 101 3.85 12.49 8.06
C GLY A 101 2.47 12.57 7.39
N LEU A 102 2.40 13.30 6.27
CA LEU A 102 1.18 13.61 5.52
C LEU A 102 0.62 12.41 4.72
N ASN A 103 -0.61 12.52 4.24
CA ASN A 103 -1.13 11.57 3.26
C ASN A 103 -0.38 11.77 1.92
N GLY A 104 0.04 10.67 1.29
CA GLY A 104 0.81 10.70 0.04
C GLY A 104 2.34 10.70 0.20
N CYS A 105 2.91 10.93 1.40
CA CYS A 105 4.37 10.92 1.60
C CYS A 105 5.02 9.51 1.64
N GLY A 106 4.53 8.58 0.81
CA GLY A 106 5.16 7.28 0.57
C GLY A 106 5.07 6.21 1.67
N LYS A 107 4.56 6.50 2.87
CA LYS A 107 4.54 5.53 4.01
C LYS A 107 4.11 4.10 3.66
N SER A 108 2.94 3.96 3.04
CA SER A 108 2.39 2.65 2.66
C SER A 108 3.16 2.01 1.51
N CYS A 109 3.85 2.81 0.69
CA CYS A 109 4.76 2.31 -0.34
C CYS A 109 6.04 1.75 0.29
N LEU A 110 6.63 2.45 1.27
CA LEU A 110 7.77 1.95 2.07
C LEU A 110 7.41 0.64 2.79
N LEU A 111 6.27 0.59 3.49
CA LEU A 111 5.81 -0.63 4.15
C LEU A 111 5.63 -1.78 3.15
N LYS A 112 5.01 -1.53 1.99
CA LYS A 112 4.81 -2.55 0.96
C LYS A 112 6.10 -2.91 0.19
N ALA A 113 7.15 -2.07 0.22
CA ALA A 113 8.48 -2.39 -0.30
C ALA A 113 9.25 -3.32 0.67
N ILE A 114 9.23 -2.99 1.97
CA ILE A 114 9.67 -3.89 3.06
C ILE A 114 8.96 -5.25 2.94
N GLY A 115 7.63 -5.22 2.85
CA GLY A 115 6.77 -6.41 2.76
C GLY A 115 6.93 -7.26 1.50
N CYS A 116 7.58 -6.73 0.46
CA CYS A 116 7.90 -7.46 -0.78
C CYS A 116 9.38 -7.85 -0.88
N ARG A 117 10.19 -7.68 0.17
CA ARG A 117 11.65 -7.89 0.17
C ARG A 117 12.38 -7.13 -0.96
N GLU A 118 11.89 -5.94 -1.32
CA GLU A 118 12.58 -5.04 -2.27
C GLU A 118 13.73 -4.28 -1.60
N LEU A 119 13.72 -4.20 -0.27
CA LEU A 119 14.85 -3.76 0.55
C LEU A 119 15.72 -4.98 0.92
N PRO A 120 17.05 -4.82 1.04
CA PRO A 120 18.00 -5.92 1.26
C PRO A 120 17.95 -6.44 2.71
N ILE A 121 16.83 -7.05 3.11
CA ILE A 121 16.60 -7.57 4.45
C ILE A 121 17.15 -9.02 4.52
N PRO A 122 17.91 -9.41 5.56
CA PRO A 122 18.51 -10.74 5.66
C PRO A 122 17.50 -11.88 5.55
N GLU A 123 17.90 -12.97 4.87
CA GLU A 123 17.01 -14.09 4.53
C GLU A 123 16.39 -14.77 5.77
N HIS A 124 17.12 -14.80 6.89
CA HIS A 124 16.71 -15.37 8.18
C HIS A 124 15.67 -14.53 8.96
N MET A 125 15.19 -13.43 8.38
CA MET A 125 14.18 -12.56 8.99
C MET A 125 12.87 -12.60 8.21
N ASP A 126 11.87 -13.25 8.80
CA ASP A 126 10.51 -13.33 8.24
C ASP A 126 9.81 -11.97 8.25
N ILE A 127 9.04 -11.66 7.20
CA ILE A 127 8.36 -10.38 7.03
C ILE A 127 6.86 -10.61 6.81
N TYR A 128 6.06 -10.35 7.85
CA TYR A 128 4.60 -10.45 7.78
C TYR A 128 3.99 -9.06 7.51
N HIS A 129 3.69 -8.75 6.25
CA HIS A 129 3.10 -7.48 5.84
C HIS A 129 1.58 -7.57 5.61
N LEU A 130 0.80 -7.18 6.62
CA LEU A 130 -0.65 -7.04 6.51
C LEU A 130 -1.01 -5.74 5.76
N SER A 131 -1.48 -5.86 4.51
CA SER A 131 -1.89 -4.70 3.70
C SER A 131 -3.35 -4.28 3.90
N HIS A 132 -4.24 -5.23 4.20
CA HIS A 132 -5.68 -5.03 4.33
C HIS A 132 -6.22 -5.92 5.46
N GLU A 133 -7.36 -5.51 6.03
CA GLU A 133 -8.12 -6.33 6.97
C GLU A 133 -8.90 -7.43 6.21
N ILE A 134 -9.21 -8.53 6.89
CA ILE A 134 -10.10 -9.58 6.36
C ILE A 134 -11.55 -9.05 6.34
N GLU A 135 -12.27 -9.32 5.26
CA GLU A 135 -13.69 -8.96 5.15
C GLU A 135 -14.54 -9.70 6.19
N ALA A 136 -15.57 -9.03 6.71
CA ALA A 136 -16.46 -9.61 7.70
C ALA A 136 -17.16 -10.86 7.15
N SER A 137 -16.93 -12.01 7.78
CA SER A 137 -17.46 -13.31 7.38
C SER A 137 -17.91 -14.11 8.60
N ASP A 138 -18.85 -15.04 8.41
CA ASP A 138 -19.37 -15.92 9.46
C ASP A 138 -18.39 -17.07 9.84
N MET A 139 -17.13 -16.99 9.38
CA MET A 139 -16.11 -17.99 9.65
C MET A 139 -15.61 -17.86 11.09
N SER A 140 -15.36 -18.99 11.77
CA SER A 140 -14.73 -18.96 13.08
C SER A 140 -13.30 -18.41 12.98
N ALA A 141 -12.84 -17.68 13.99
CA ALA A 141 -11.49 -17.08 13.99
C ALA A 141 -10.37 -18.12 13.80
N LEU A 142 -10.55 -19.34 14.34
CA LEU A 142 -9.64 -20.47 14.12
C LEU A 142 -9.67 -20.95 12.67
N GLY A 143 -10.86 -21.02 12.06
CA GLY A 143 -11.01 -21.35 10.63
C GLY A 143 -10.34 -20.33 9.72
N ALA A 144 -10.51 -19.03 10.01
CA ALA A 144 -9.89 -17.95 9.25
C ALA A 144 -8.35 -18.07 9.27
N VAL A 145 -7.74 -18.25 10.45
CA VAL A 145 -6.29 -18.43 10.58
C VAL A 145 -5.79 -19.68 9.81
N ILE A 146 -6.52 -20.80 9.87
CA ILE A 146 -6.15 -22.01 9.11
C ILE A 146 -6.26 -21.77 7.60
N SER A 147 -7.26 -21.01 7.13
CA SER A 147 -7.46 -20.75 5.69
C SER A 147 -6.41 -19.85 5.04
N CYS A 148 -5.60 -19.13 5.84
CA CYS A 148 -4.48 -18.33 5.35
C CYS A 148 -3.23 -19.17 5.02
N ASP A 149 -3.19 -20.45 5.41
CA ASP A 149 -2.02 -21.32 5.23
C ASP A 149 -2.07 -22.04 3.87
N GLU A 150 -1.72 -21.30 2.81
CA GLU A 150 -1.69 -21.83 1.43
C GLU A 150 -0.71 -23.00 1.26
N GLU A 151 0.40 -23.02 2.03
CA GLU A 151 1.39 -24.10 1.97
C GLU A 151 0.82 -25.41 2.52
N ARG A 152 0.15 -25.39 3.68
CA ARG A 152 -0.56 -26.58 4.18
C ARG A 152 -1.67 -27.03 3.26
N VAL A 153 -2.49 -26.11 2.75
CA VAL A 153 -3.59 -26.43 1.81
C VAL A 153 -3.06 -27.02 0.49
N LYS A 154 -1.80 -26.76 0.12
CA LYS A 154 -1.12 -27.41 -1.00
C LYS A 154 -0.58 -28.79 -0.60
N LEU A 155 0.17 -28.89 0.50
CA LEU A 155 0.78 -30.14 0.97
C LEU A 155 -0.25 -31.23 1.31
N GLU A 156 -1.41 -30.85 1.87
CA GLU A 156 -2.51 -31.77 2.16
C GLU A 156 -3.09 -32.38 0.87
N LYS A 157 -3.23 -31.60 -0.21
CA LYS A 157 -3.65 -32.10 -1.53
C LYS A 157 -2.59 -32.99 -2.19
N GLU A 158 -1.31 -32.64 -2.05
CA GLU A 158 -0.21 -33.48 -2.55
C GLU A 158 -0.17 -34.83 -1.82
N ALA A 159 -0.43 -34.85 -0.51
CA ALA A 159 -0.57 -36.07 0.28
C ALA A 159 -1.81 -36.91 -0.13
N GLU A 160 -2.98 -36.30 -0.37
CA GLU A 160 -4.17 -36.99 -0.89
C GLU A 160 -3.91 -37.63 -2.26
N VAL A 161 -3.26 -36.90 -3.18
CA VAL A 161 -2.93 -37.39 -4.53
C VAL A 161 -1.93 -38.55 -4.49
N LEU A 162 -0.97 -38.53 -3.57
CA LEU A 162 -0.02 -39.63 -3.37
C LEU A 162 -0.69 -40.85 -2.71
N ALA A 163 -1.56 -40.63 -1.71
CA ALA A 163 -2.30 -41.71 -1.06
C ALA A 163 -3.27 -42.43 -2.00
N ALA A 164 -3.77 -41.75 -3.04
CA ALA A 164 -4.64 -42.33 -4.07
C ALA A 164 -3.88 -43.10 -5.19
N GLN A 165 -2.54 -43.20 -5.11
CA GLN A 165 -1.70 -43.93 -6.09
C GLN A 165 -1.16 -45.27 -5.55
N VAL A 166 -1.56 -45.69 -4.34
CA VAL A 166 -1.10 -46.88 -3.62
C VAL A 166 -2.24 -47.88 -3.42
#